data_AF-Q6L8H9-F1
#
_entry.id   AF-Q6L8H9-F1
#
_cell.length_a   1.000
_cell.length_b   1.000
_cell.length_c   1.000
_cell.angle_alpha   90.00
_cell.angle_beta   90.00
_cell.angle_gamma   90.00
#
_symmetry.space_group_name_H-M   'P 1'
#
loop_
_entity.id
_entity.type
_entity.pdbx_description
1 polymer ?
#
loop_
_entity_poly.entity_id
_entity_poly.type
_entity_poly.pdbx_seq_one_letter_code
_entity_poly.pdbx_strand_id
1 'polypeptide(L)'
;MTAGRFEELHRRRTGRSAIETTRPFPGLATALRTGRTRHLPLDPAARGDREARVLDAVRGISPGQLRPLSWVAREAGLPDGPGVERLAGVLAANPFTVLVPCHRVTYEDGAPCDAAYRPADGDALRRAEGLDMTEVRAFARSGAVLLGSDTTRIFCYPTCAHARRITAPHRVPFTGPRDADLAGYRACKSCRPVSV
;
A
#
# COMPACT_ATOMS: atom_id res chain seq x y z
N MET A 1 -12.14 21.56 -6.61
CA MET A 1 -11.21 22.69 -6.74
C MET A 1 -11.32 23.22 -8.17
N THR A 2 -11.56 24.51 -8.39
CA THR A 2 -11.67 25.11 -9.74
C THR A 2 -10.28 25.47 -10.30
N ALA A 3 -10.17 25.67 -11.62
CA ALA A 3 -8.91 26.08 -12.26
C ALA A 3 -8.37 27.40 -11.70
N GLY A 4 -9.22 28.42 -11.54
CA GLY A 4 -8.82 29.70 -10.94
C GLY A 4 -8.34 29.59 -9.49
N ARG A 5 -8.98 28.73 -8.68
CA ARG A 5 -8.53 28.48 -7.30
C ARG A 5 -7.19 27.76 -7.26
N PHE A 6 -6.95 26.83 -8.19
CA PHE A 6 -5.65 26.18 -8.33
C PHE A 6 -4.56 27.16 -8.73
N GLU A 7 -4.82 28.02 -9.72
CA GLU A 7 -3.89 29.07 -10.18
C GLU A 7 -3.45 29.98 -9.03
N GLU A 8 -4.39 30.46 -8.23
CA GLU A 8 -4.08 31.35 -7.12
C GLU A 8 -3.26 30.65 -6.01
N LEU A 9 -3.57 29.39 -5.70
CA LEU A 9 -2.79 28.58 -4.77
C LEU A 9 -1.37 28.30 -5.30
N HIS A 10 -1.25 27.94 -6.58
CA HIS A 10 0.03 27.66 -7.22
C HIS A 10 0.94 28.90 -7.21
N ARG A 11 0.37 30.06 -7.55
CA ARG A 11 1.08 31.35 -7.55
C ARG A 11 1.53 31.75 -6.16
N ARG A 12 0.65 31.64 -5.15
CA ARG A 12 1.01 31.90 -3.75
C ARG A 12 2.17 31.03 -3.27
N ARG A 13 2.22 29.76 -3.69
CA ARG A 13 3.24 28.81 -3.23
C ARG A 13 4.57 28.93 -3.98
N THR A 14 4.54 29.20 -5.28
CA THR A 14 5.71 29.09 -6.16
C THR A 14 6.20 30.40 -6.75
N GLY A 15 5.39 31.47 -6.63
CA GLY A 15 5.62 32.74 -7.32
C GLY A 15 5.43 32.68 -8.84
N ARG A 16 4.95 31.56 -9.38
CA ARG A 16 4.79 31.33 -10.83
C ARG A 16 3.32 31.17 -11.19
N SER A 17 2.95 31.56 -12.42
CA SER A 17 1.61 31.27 -12.95
C SER A 17 1.56 29.82 -13.45
N ALA A 18 0.45 29.12 -13.28
CA ALA A 18 0.28 27.81 -13.90
C ALA A 18 0.07 27.97 -15.41
N ILE A 19 0.52 26.96 -16.14
CA ILE A 19 0.36 26.88 -17.60
C ILE A 19 -0.73 25.87 -17.87
N GLU A 20 -1.78 26.29 -18.57
CA GLU A 20 -2.81 25.38 -19.04
C GLU A 20 -2.22 24.43 -20.10
N THR A 21 -2.52 23.14 -19.99
CA THR A 21 -2.01 22.12 -20.91
C THR A 21 -3.08 21.07 -21.18
N THR A 22 -3.16 20.63 -22.43
CA THR A 22 -3.95 19.46 -22.85
C THR A 22 -3.15 18.16 -22.76
N ARG A 23 -1.82 18.25 -22.60
CA ARG A 23 -0.95 17.08 -22.45
C ARG A 23 -0.98 16.60 -20.99
N PRO A 24 -1.13 15.27 -20.76
CA PRO A 24 -1.01 14.69 -19.44
C PRO A 24 0.35 15.00 -18.81
N PHE A 25 0.38 15.09 -17.48
CA PHE A 25 1.63 15.25 -16.74
C PHE A 25 2.62 14.12 -17.09
N PRO A 26 3.91 14.42 -17.34
CA PRO A 26 4.91 13.41 -17.67
C PRO A 26 4.92 12.22 -16.70
N GLY A 27 4.80 11.00 -17.23
CA GLY A 27 4.77 9.79 -16.43
C GLY A 27 3.40 9.40 -15.86
N LEU A 28 2.37 10.26 -15.93
CA LEU A 28 1.02 9.93 -15.44
C LEU A 28 0.42 8.72 -16.15
N ALA A 29 0.45 8.69 -17.49
CA ALA A 29 -0.10 7.58 -18.27
C ALA A 29 0.63 6.26 -17.95
N THR A 30 1.96 6.30 -17.80
CA THR A 30 2.76 5.14 -17.39
C THR A 30 2.43 4.69 -15.97
N ALA A 31 2.27 5.63 -15.04
CA ALA A 31 1.91 5.33 -13.65
C ALA A 31 0.53 4.64 -13.56
N LEU A 32 -0.47 5.14 -14.29
CA LEU A 32 -1.80 4.54 -14.39
C LEU A 32 -1.75 3.14 -15.01
N ARG A 33 -1.04 2.98 -16.13
CA ARG A 33 -0.94 1.69 -16.83
C ARG A 33 -0.19 0.62 -16.03
N THR A 34 0.83 1.01 -15.27
CA THR A 34 1.71 0.05 -14.56
C THR A 34 1.39 -0.09 -13.08
N GLY A 35 0.56 0.81 -12.52
CA GLY A 35 0.33 0.94 -11.09
C GLY A 35 1.56 1.39 -10.28
N ARG A 36 2.67 1.77 -10.94
CA ARG A 36 3.91 2.21 -10.32
C ARG A 36 3.94 3.73 -10.24
N THR A 37 3.59 4.26 -9.08
CA THR A 37 3.39 5.70 -8.90
C THR A 37 4.47 6.36 -8.05
N ARG A 38 5.42 5.61 -7.48
CA ARG A 38 6.43 6.11 -6.51
C ARG A 38 7.21 7.34 -6.98
N HIS A 39 7.49 7.46 -8.28
CA HIS A 39 8.30 8.55 -8.85
C HIS A 39 7.48 9.65 -9.51
N LEU A 40 6.15 9.52 -9.56
CA LEU A 40 5.30 10.60 -10.03
C LEU A 40 5.39 11.76 -9.01
N PRO A 41 5.50 13.03 -9.38
CA PRO A 41 5.44 14.11 -8.41
C PRO A 41 3.97 14.32 -8.03
N LEU A 42 3.60 13.86 -6.83
CA LEU A 42 2.32 14.15 -6.21
C LEU A 42 2.63 14.89 -4.91
N ASP A 43 1.82 15.90 -4.61
CA ASP A 43 2.01 16.74 -3.45
C ASP A 43 0.86 16.51 -2.45
N PRO A 44 1.05 15.65 -1.44
CA PRO A 44 0.06 15.43 -0.40
C PRO A 44 0.08 16.50 0.70
N ALA A 45 0.93 17.53 0.63
CA ALA A 45 1.13 18.48 1.74
C ALA A 45 -0.15 19.22 2.17
N ALA A 46 -1.11 19.39 1.27
CA ALA A 46 -2.42 19.96 1.58
C ALA A 46 -3.25 19.14 2.60
N ARG A 47 -2.81 17.92 2.93
CA ARG A 47 -3.40 17.02 3.94
C ARG A 47 -2.74 17.12 5.33
N GLY A 48 -1.64 17.86 5.44
CA GLY A 48 -0.82 17.94 6.65
C GLY A 48 0.17 16.76 6.79
N ASP A 49 1.26 16.99 7.52
CA ASP A 49 2.43 16.10 7.57
C ASP A 49 2.11 14.66 7.95
N ARG A 50 1.18 14.47 8.89
CA ARG A 50 0.79 13.14 9.35
C ARG A 50 0.07 12.34 8.26
N GLU A 51 -0.91 12.95 7.61
CA GLU A 51 -1.67 12.28 6.54
C GLU A 51 -0.80 12.08 5.29
N ALA A 52 0.06 13.04 4.98
CA ALA A 52 1.03 12.94 3.90
C ALA A 52 1.92 11.70 4.04
N ARG A 53 2.48 11.46 5.24
CA ARG A 53 3.29 10.25 5.52
C ARG A 53 2.50 8.95 5.33
N VAL A 54 1.22 8.92 5.70
CA VAL A 54 0.35 7.75 5.49
C VAL A 54 0.12 7.51 4.01
N LEU A 55 -0.21 8.54 3.23
CA LEU A 55 -0.41 8.43 1.78
C LEU A 55 0.88 8.00 1.07
N ASP A 56 2.05 8.50 1.50
CA ASP A 56 3.35 8.10 0.97
C ASP A 56 3.71 6.64 1.31
N ALA A 57 3.40 6.18 2.52
CA ALA A 57 3.56 4.77 2.90
C ALA A 57 2.72 3.85 1.98
N VAL A 58 1.44 4.18 1.79
CA VAL A 58 0.53 3.43 0.89
C VAL A 58 1.05 3.44 -0.55
N ARG A 59 1.56 4.58 -1.01
CA ARG A 59 2.16 4.73 -2.33
C ARG A 59 3.40 3.86 -2.55
N GLY A 60 4.10 3.49 -1.47
CA GLY A 60 5.22 2.56 -1.49
C GLY A 60 4.83 1.10 -1.77
N ILE A 61 3.55 0.74 -1.63
CA ILE A 61 3.08 -0.63 -1.86
C ILE A 61 3.10 -0.92 -3.36
N SER A 62 3.92 -1.88 -3.79
CA SER A 62 4.07 -2.22 -5.21
C SER A 62 2.83 -2.90 -5.80
N PRO A 63 2.60 -2.82 -7.12
CA PRO A 63 1.51 -3.54 -7.79
C PRO A 63 1.51 -5.04 -7.47
N GLY A 64 0.33 -5.59 -7.25
CA GLY A 64 0.15 -7.01 -6.93
C GLY A 64 0.66 -7.38 -5.54
N GLN A 65 0.76 -6.41 -4.64
CA GLN A 65 1.08 -6.62 -3.23
C GLN A 65 0.04 -5.93 -2.34
N LEU A 66 -0.22 -6.51 -1.18
CA LEU A 66 -1.14 -6.03 -0.15
C LEU A 66 -0.37 -5.79 1.15
N ARG A 67 -0.77 -4.78 1.93
CA ARG A 67 -0.21 -4.52 3.26
C ARG A 67 -1.31 -4.20 4.27
N PRO A 68 -1.20 -4.68 5.51
CA PRO A 68 -2.16 -4.34 6.54
C PRO A 68 -1.98 -2.90 7.04
N LEU A 69 -3.00 -2.36 7.70
CA LEU A 69 -2.96 -1.02 8.28
C LEU A 69 -1.84 -0.83 9.31
N SER A 70 -1.47 -1.86 10.09
CA SER A 70 -0.31 -1.79 10.98
C SER A 70 0.99 -1.52 10.24
N TRP A 71 1.18 -2.12 9.06
CA TRP A 71 2.33 -1.86 8.20
C TRP A 71 2.34 -0.41 7.72
N VAL A 72 1.19 0.11 7.29
CA VAL A 72 1.07 1.51 6.85
C VAL A 72 1.38 2.47 7.99
N ALA A 73 0.85 2.22 9.19
CA ALA A 73 1.11 3.04 10.38
C ALA A 73 2.60 3.14 10.69
N ARG A 74 3.27 1.97 10.67
CA ARG A 74 4.69 1.84 10.97
C ARG A 74 5.57 2.54 9.93
N GLU A 75 5.29 2.33 8.64
CA GLU A 75 6.02 2.99 7.55
C GLU A 75 5.79 4.50 7.52
N ALA A 76 4.63 4.96 8.00
CA ALA A 76 4.36 6.38 8.21
C ALA A 76 5.05 6.95 9.47
N GLY A 77 5.71 6.13 10.29
CA GLY A 77 6.33 6.54 11.55
C GLY A 77 5.31 7.03 12.58
N LEU A 78 4.17 6.34 12.67
CA LEU A 78 3.13 6.57 13.68
C LEU A 78 3.35 5.61 14.85
N PRO A 79 3.09 6.03 16.10
CA PRO A 79 3.25 5.17 17.27
C PRO A 79 2.27 3.99 17.21
N ASP A 80 2.71 2.84 17.74
CA ASP A 80 1.86 1.67 17.92
C ASP A 80 0.70 2.00 18.89
N GLY A 81 -0.52 1.63 18.51
CA GLY A 81 -1.72 1.87 19.33
C GLY A 81 -3.01 1.92 18.51
N PRO A 82 -4.19 2.04 19.17
CA PRO A 82 -5.48 2.08 18.49
C PRO A 82 -5.60 3.34 17.62
N GLY A 83 -5.67 3.12 16.32
CA GLY A 83 -5.78 4.17 15.31
C GLY A 83 -6.18 3.65 13.93
N VAL A 84 -6.69 2.43 13.84
CA VAL A 84 -7.12 1.78 12.59
C VAL A 84 -8.21 2.61 11.92
N GLU A 85 -9.18 3.10 12.69
CA GLU A 85 -10.28 3.94 12.22
C GLU A 85 -9.77 5.30 11.75
N ARG A 86 -8.76 5.85 12.43
CA ARG A 86 -8.11 7.11 12.03
C ARG A 86 -7.38 6.96 10.70
N LEU A 87 -6.68 5.84 10.49
CA LEU A 87 -6.02 5.55 9.22
C LEU A 87 -7.02 5.32 8.10
N ALA A 88 -8.10 4.56 8.35
CA ALA A 88 -9.17 4.36 7.39
C ALA A 88 -9.76 5.71 6.93
N GLY A 89 -9.95 6.68 7.85
CA GLY A 89 -10.36 8.03 7.50
C GLY A 89 -9.40 8.78 6.58
N VAL A 90 -8.08 8.63 6.78
CA VAL A 90 -7.06 9.21 5.88
C VAL A 90 -7.14 8.57 4.49
N LEU A 91 -7.31 7.25 4.42
CA LEU A 91 -7.47 6.55 3.14
C LEU A 91 -8.76 6.98 2.44
N ALA A 92 -9.88 7.09 3.15
CA ALA A 92 -11.15 7.57 2.62
C ALA A 92 -11.04 9.00 2.05
N ALA A 93 -10.22 9.84 2.67
CA ALA A 93 -9.96 11.21 2.24
C ALA A 93 -8.84 11.34 1.17
N ASN A 94 -8.36 10.23 0.61
CA ASN A 94 -7.28 10.22 -0.38
C ASN A 94 -7.66 11.02 -1.66
N PRO A 95 -7.01 12.16 -1.93
CA PRO A 95 -7.31 12.98 -3.11
C PRO A 95 -6.72 12.41 -4.41
N PHE A 96 -5.87 11.38 -4.31
CA PHE A 96 -5.13 10.78 -5.42
C PHE A 96 -5.52 9.31 -5.62
N THR A 97 -6.81 9.00 -5.53
CA THR A 97 -7.34 7.64 -5.75
C THR A 97 -6.74 7.02 -7.03
N VAL A 98 -6.47 5.71 -7.02
CA VAL A 98 -5.66 4.96 -8.00
C VAL A 98 -4.15 5.26 -7.97
N LEU A 99 -3.74 6.53 -7.89
CA LEU A 99 -2.32 6.92 -7.89
C LEU A 99 -1.64 6.69 -6.52
N VAL A 100 -2.36 6.96 -5.43
CA VAL A 100 -2.08 6.44 -4.10
C VAL A 100 -3.00 5.21 -3.94
N PRO A 101 -2.44 3.99 -4.02
CA PRO A 101 -3.19 2.77 -4.29
C PRO A 101 -3.82 2.19 -3.01
N CYS A 102 -4.78 2.90 -2.40
CA CYS A 102 -5.41 2.47 -1.15
C CYS A 102 -6.15 1.11 -1.26
N HIS A 103 -6.47 0.62 -2.46
CA HIS A 103 -7.04 -0.72 -2.70
C HIS A 103 -6.05 -1.85 -2.39
N ARG A 104 -4.77 -1.52 -2.19
CA ARG A 104 -3.71 -2.43 -1.73
C ARG A 104 -3.61 -2.52 -0.20
N VAL A 105 -4.43 -1.78 0.54
CA VAL A 105 -4.43 -1.77 2.01
C VAL A 105 -5.49 -2.73 2.55
N THR A 106 -5.12 -3.54 3.53
CA THR A 106 -5.98 -4.52 4.20
C THR A 106 -6.05 -4.28 5.70
N TYR A 107 -6.95 -4.97 6.37
CA TYR A 107 -6.83 -5.27 7.79
C TYR A 107 -5.81 -6.40 8.02
N GLU A 108 -5.55 -6.73 9.29
CA GLU A 108 -4.58 -7.77 9.68
C GLU A 108 -4.99 -9.17 9.18
N ASP A 109 -6.29 -9.41 9.08
CA ASP A 109 -6.88 -10.64 8.55
C ASP A 109 -6.88 -10.71 7.01
N GLY A 110 -6.25 -9.75 6.35
CA GLY A 110 -6.19 -9.67 4.89
C GLY A 110 -7.48 -9.23 4.20
N ALA A 111 -8.54 -8.90 4.95
CA ALA A 111 -9.73 -8.28 4.37
C ALA A 111 -9.39 -6.90 3.79
N PRO A 112 -9.81 -6.56 2.56
CA PRO A 112 -9.62 -5.22 2.01
C PRO A 112 -10.19 -4.13 2.92
N CYS A 113 -9.43 -3.04 3.10
CA CYS A 113 -9.92 -1.88 3.84
C CYS A 113 -10.94 -1.08 3.01
N ASP A 114 -10.68 -0.90 1.71
CA ASP A 114 -11.56 -0.26 0.73
C ASP A 114 -12.19 1.08 1.12
N ALA A 115 -11.60 1.80 2.08
CA ALA A 115 -12.16 3.05 2.61
C ALA A 115 -12.35 4.17 1.55
N ALA A 116 -11.58 4.13 0.46
CA ALA A 116 -11.59 5.15 -0.61
C ALA A 116 -12.41 4.74 -1.85
N TYR A 117 -12.87 3.48 -1.93
CA TYR A 117 -13.44 2.90 -3.14
C TYR A 117 -14.81 2.31 -2.88
N ARG A 118 -15.63 2.19 -3.92
CA ARG A 118 -16.74 1.23 -3.87
C ARG A 118 -16.14 -0.17 -3.88
N PRO A 119 -16.72 -1.15 -3.18
CA PRO A 119 -16.14 -2.50 -3.10
C PRO A 119 -15.82 -3.14 -4.47
N ALA A 120 -16.71 -2.96 -5.45
CA ALA A 120 -16.51 -3.48 -6.81
C ALA A 120 -15.28 -2.89 -7.52
N ASP A 121 -14.96 -1.62 -7.26
CA ASP A 121 -13.86 -0.91 -7.91
C ASP A 121 -12.51 -1.38 -7.33
N GLY A 122 -12.42 -1.50 -5.99
CA GLY A 122 -11.25 -2.05 -5.32
C GLY A 122 -10.93 -3.47 -5.79
N ASP A 123 -11.95 -4.31 -5.92
CA ASP A 123 -11.81 -5.67 -6.41
C ASP A 123 -11.36 -5.73 -7.88
N ALA A 124 -11.90 -4.86 -8.73
CA ALA A 124 -11.46 -4.75 -10.12
C ALA A 124 -9.99 -4.34 -10.23
N LEU A 125 -9.55 -3.37 -9.42
CA LEU A 125 -8.15 -2.92 -9.38
C LEU A 125 -7.21 -4.03 -8.90
N ARG A 126 -7.58 -4.76 -7.84
CA ARG A 126 -6.78 -5.90 -7.34
C ARG A 126 -6.67 -7.03 -8.38
N ARG A 127 -7.77 -7.37 -9.06
CA ARG A 127 -7.76 -8.34 -10.16
C ARG A 127 -6.87 -7.90 -11.31
N ALA A 128 -6.93 -6.62 -11.70
CA ALA A 128 -6.07 -6.07 -12.74
C ALA A 128 -4.58 -6.14 -12.39
N GLU A 129 -4.24 -6.18 -11.09
CA GLU A 129 -2.88 -6.38 -10.59
C GLU A 129 -2.49 -7.86 -10.38
N GLY A 130 -3.36 -8.79 -10.75
CA GLY A 130 -3.13 -10.23 -10.63
C GLY A 130 -3.15 -10.73 -9.18
N LEU A 131 -3.93 -10.09 -8.31
CA LEU A 131 -4.20 -10.58 -6.96
C LEU A 131 -5.42 -11.51 -6.97
N ASP A 132 -5.23 -12.74 -6.48
CA ASP A 132 -6.33 -13.64 -6.15
C ASP A 132 -6.76 -13.43 -4.69
N MET A 133 -7.85 -12.71 -4.50
CA MET A 133 -8.39 -12.43 -3.17
C MET A 133 -9.01 -13.68 -2.51
N THR A 134 -9.36 -14.71 -3.28
CA THR A 134 -9.83 -15.99 -2.74
C THR A 134 -8.69 -16.70 -2.03
N GLU A 135 -7.52 -16.78 -2.66
CA GLU A 135 -6.31 -17.34 -2.05
C GLU A 135 -5.86 -16.54 -0.83
N VAL A 136 -5.85 -15.21 -0.91
CA VAL A 136 -5.48 -14.34 0.22
C VAL A 136 -6.39 -14.59 1.43
N ARG A 137 -7.71 -14.67 1.20
CA ARG A 137 -8.68 -14.96 2.28
C ARG A 137 -8.56 -16.39 2.79
N ALA A 138 -8.29 -17.36 1.93
CA ALA A 138 -8.06 -18.75 2.35
C ALA A 138 -6.81 -18.86 3.23
N PHE A 139 -5.74 -18.13 2.88
CA PHE A 139 -4.53 -18.04 3.69
C PHE A 139 -4.83 -17.44 5.06
N ALA A 140 -5.54 -16.31 5.13
CA ALA A 140 -5.91 -15.69 6.40
C ALA A 140 -6.78 -16.61 7.28
N ARG A 141 -7.74 -17.35 6.70
CA ARG A 141 -8.56 -18.32 7.44
C ARG A 141 -7.77 -19.49 8.05
N SER A 142 -6.56 -19.76 7.56
CA SER A 142 -5.66 -20.75 8.17
C SER A 142 -5.04 -20.27 9.49
N GLY A 143 -5.24 -19.00 9.87
CA GLY A 143 -4.59 -18.36 11.01
C GLY A 143 -3.19 -17.83 10.70
N ALA A 144 -2.66 -18.10 9.50
CA ALA A 144 -1.38 -17.58 9.05
C ALA A 144 -1.53 -16.16 8.49
N VAL A 145 -0.59 -15.29 8.87
CA VAL A 145 -0.50 -13.90 8.40
C VAL A 145 0.81 -13.61 7.66
N LEU A 146 1.79 -14.51 7.79
CA LEU A 146 3.10 -14.42 7.17
C LEU A 146 3.47 -15.74 6.48
N LEU A 147 4.28 -15.64 5.43
CA LEU A 147 4.73 -16.77 4.62
C LEU A 147 6.26 -16.82 4.57
N GLY A 148 6.82 -17.93 5.01
CA GLY A 148 8.23 -18.30 4.94
C GLY A 148 8.58 -19.16 3.73
N SER A 149 9.86 -19.11 3.35
CA SER A 149 10.51 -20.07 2.48
C SER A 149 11.50 -20.92 3.28
N ASP A 150 11.32 -22.23 3.31
CA ASP A 150 12.23 -23.16 4.00
C ASP A 150 13.65 -23.20 3.39
N THR A 151 13.76 -22.91 2.09
CA THR A 151 15.04 -22.84 1.35
C THR A 151 15.86 -21.60 1.69
N THR A 152 15.22 -20.42 1.81
CA THR A 152 15.94 -19.16 2.07
C THR A 152 15.89 -18.73 3.53
N ARG A 153 15.05 -19.37 4.35
CA ARG A 153 14.74 -18.97 5.73
C ARG A 153 14.34 -17.51 5.86
N ILE A 154 13.54 -17.01 4.91
CA ILE A 154 13.02 -15.63 4.92
C ILE A 154 11.50 -15.68 5.01
N PHE A 155 10.91 -14.90 5.92
CA PHE A 155 9.46 -14.73 5.99
C PHE A 155 9.01 -13.36 5.47
N CYS A 156 7.81 -13.33 4.89
CA CYS A 156 7.25 -12.21 4.14
C CYS A 156 5.75 -12.07 4.42
N TYR A 157 5.16 -10.94 4.00
CA TYR A 157 3.71 -10.92 3.74
C TYR A 157 3.35 -11.82 2.53
N PRO A 158 2.16 -12.44 2.50
CA PRO A 158 1.81 -13.46 1.49
C PRO A 158 1.89 -12.98 0.05
N THR A 159 1.57 -11.71 -0.18
CA THR A 159 1.57 -11.09 -1.51
C THR A 159 2.88 -10.41 -1.87
N CYS A 160 3.92 -10.51 -1.03
CA CYS A 160 5.26 -10.00 -1.34
C CYS A 160 5.80 -10.63 -2.63
N ALA A 161 6.51 -9.86 -3.46
CA ALA A 161 7.14 -10.37 -4.68
C ALA A 161 8.13 -11.53 -4.45
N HIS A 162 8.74 -11.64 -3.26
CA HIS A 162 9.54 -12.80 -2.88
C HIS A 162 8.66 -13.99 -2.47
N ALA A 163 7.60 -13.74 -1.68
CA ALA A 163 6.66 -14.77 -1.24
C ALA A 163 5.93 -15.46 -2.40
N ARG A 164 5.48 -14.67 -3.39
CA ARG A 164 4.77 -15.16 -4.57
C ARG A 164 5.61 -16.10 -5.46
N ARG A 165 6.94 -16.07 -5.32
CA ARG A 165 7.87 -16.95 -6.05
C ARG A 165 8.20 -18.23 -5.30
N ILE A 166 7.74 -18.38 -4.05
CA ILE A 166 7.93 -19.61 -3.28
C ILE A 166 6.98 -20.67 -3.85
N THR A 167 7.53 -21.79 -4.29
CA THR A 167 6.76 -22.96 -4.75
C THR A 167 6.04 -23.60 -3.57
N ALA A 168 4.87 -24.20 -3.80
CA ALA A 168 4.04 -24.75 -2.74
C ALA A 168 4.77 -25.66 -1.72
N PRO A 169 5.69 -26.57 -2.11
CA PRO A 169 6.40 -27.43 -1.16
C PRO A 169 7.30 -26.69 -0.16
N HIS A 170 7.75 -25.49 -0.52
CA HIS A 170 8.71 -24.69 0.26
C HIS A 170 8.05 -23.60 1.10
N ARG A 171 6.71 -23.55 1.10
CA ARG A 171 5.92 -22.56 1.82
C ARG A 171 5.75 -22.98 3.28
N VAL A 172 6.14 -22.09 4.19
CA VAL A 172 5.97 -22.30 5.64
C VAL A 172 5.10 -21.17 6.20
N PRO A 173 3.83 -21.42 6.56
CA PRO A 173 2.96 -20.40 7.13
C PRO A 173 3.37 -20.05 8.57
N PHE A 174 3.23 -18.78 8.95
CA PHE A 174 3.45 -18.31 10.32
C PHE A 174 2.29 -17.45 10.80
N THR A 175 1.98 -17.58 12.09
CA THR A 175 0.94 -16.81 12.79
C THR A 175 1.39 -15.42 13.22
N GLY A 176 2.70 -15.17 13.18
CA GLY A 176 3.26 -13.86 13.47
C GLY A 176 4.79 -13.85 13.39
N PRO A 177 5.40 -12.67 13.54
CA PRO A 177 6.86 -12.51 13.50
C PRO A 177 7.62 -13.39 14.48
N ARG A 178 7.17 -13.42 15.74
CA ARG A 178 7.84 -14.12 16.83
C ARG A 178 7.97 -15.63 16.58
N ASP A 179 6.93 -16.22 16.01
CA ASP A 179 6.89 -17.63 15.60
C ASP A 179 7.94 -17.92 14.53
N ALA A 180 8.00 -17.08 13.49
CA ALA A 180 9.01 -17.19 12.44
C ALA A 180 10.45 -17.01 12.97
N ASP A 181 10.67 -16.05 13.86
CA ASP A 181 11.98 -15.78 14.45
C ASP A 181 12.45 -16.96 15.32
N LEU A 182 11.57 -17.54 16.15
CA LEU A 182 11.87 -18.74 16.95
C LEU A 182 12.16 -19.96 16.07
N ALA A 183 11.55 -20.04 14.89
CA ALA A 183 11.84 -21.07 13.88
C ALA A 183 13.13 -20.81 13.07
N GLY A 184 13.87 -19.74 13.40
CA GLY A 184 15.14 -19.38 12.76
C GLY A 184 14.99 -18.70 11.40
N TYR A 185 13.84 -18.09 11.12
CA TYR A 185 13.63 -17.31 9.91
C TYR A 185 13.96 -15.85 10.16
N ARG A 186 14.35 -15.13 9.10
CA ARG A 186 14.60 -13.70 9.14
C ARG A 186 13.55 -12.93 8.35
N ALA A 187 13.23 -11.73 8.83
CA ALA A 187 12.29 -10.86 8.15
C ALA A 187 12.79 -10.41 6.77
N CYS A 188 11.89 -10.40 5.79
CA CYS A 188 12.19 -9.90 4.45
C CYS A 188 12.47 -8.39 4.45
N LYS A 189 13.61 -7.99 3.90
CA LYS A 189 13.99 -6.57 3.75
C LYS A 189 13.15 -5.80 2.74
N SER A 190 12.50 -6.49 1.79
CA SER A 190 11.67 -5.86 0.75
C SER A 190 10.28 -5.51 1.28
N CYS A 191 9.58 -6.47 1.91
CA CYS A 191 8.25 -6.23 2.44
C CYS A 191 8.20 -5.76 3.90
N ARG A 192 9.33 -5.82 4.62
CA ARG A 192 9.50 -5.33 6.00
C ARG A 192 8.36 -5.76 6.94
N PRO A 193 8.16 -7.08 7.16
CA PRO A 193 7.04 -7.60 7.93
C PRO A 193 7.11 -7.25 9.43
N VAL A 194 8.30 -6.91 9.94
CA VAL A 194 8.53 -6.57 11.35
C VAL A 194 9.15 -5.18 11.56
N SER A 195 9.65 -4.58 10.47
CA SER A 195 10.71 -3.54 10.40
C SER A 195 11.60 -3.34 11.63
N VAL A 196 12.89 -3.58 11.38
CA VAL A 196 14.11 -3.32 12.18
C VAL A 196 14.04 -2.10 13.09
#